data_AF-A0A8X7QFA9-F1
#
_entry.id   AF-A0A8X7QFA9-F1
#
_cell.length_a   1.000
_cell.length_b   1.000
_cell.length_c   1.000
_cell.angle_alpha   90.00
_cell.angle_beta   90.00
_cell.angle_gamma   90.00
#
_symmetry.space_group_name_H-M   'P 1'
#
loop_
_entity.id
_entity.type
_entity.pdbx_description
1 polymer ?
#
loop_
_entity_poly.entity_id
_entity_poly.type
_entity_poly.pdbx_seq_one_letter_code
_entity_poly.pdbx_strand_id
1 'polypeptide(L)'
;MHLINISDKPQWFLAISPEGKVPVLKNDDKWVSDSDVITGILEEKYPDPSLKTPPEFASVGSKIFGTFVTFLKSKDSSDGSEKALLDELEALETHLKTHDGPFIAGGKVSAVDLSLAPKLYHLKVALGHYKSWSVPESLPHVHGYMKALFSLDSFEKTKTEERYVIAGWEHKVNP
;
A
#
# COMPACT_ATOMS: atom_id res chain seq x y z
N MET A 1 0.56 -6.89 -19.51
CA MET A 1 -0.15 -6.01 -18.56
C MET A 1 -1.21 -5.23 -19.33
N HIS A 2 -2.45 -5.24 -18.86
CA HIS A 2 -3.53 -4.45 -19.46
C HIS A 2 -3.88 -3.28 -18.54
N LEU A 3 -3.88 -2.06 -19.05
CA LEU A 3 -4.30 -0.88 -18.30
C LEU A 3 -5.81 -0.68 -18.51
N ILE A 4 -6.56 -0.62 -17.41
CA ILE A 4 -8.02 -0.51 -17.43
C ILE A 4 -8.42 0.90 -16.97
N ASN A 5 -9.12 1.64 -17.83
CA ASN A 5 -9.78 2.87 -17.40
C ASN A 5 -11.00 2.50 -16.55
N ILE A 6 -10.95 2.78 -15.25
CA ILE A 6 -12.04 2.44 -14.32
C ILE A 6 -13.30 3.29 -14.50
N SER A 7 -13.18 4.46 -15.15
CA SER A 7 -14.32 5.33 -15.51
C SER A 7 -14.96 4.94 -16.85
N ASP A 8 -14.27 4.15 -17.68
CA ASP A 8 -14.73 3.66 -18.98
C ASP A 8 -14.26 2.21 -19.16
N LYS A 9 -14.95 1.29 -18.48
CA LYS A 9 -14.54 -0.11 -18.39
C LYS A 9 -14.89 -0.84 -19.69
N PRO A 10 -13.91 -1.46 -20.39
CA PRO A 10 -14.20 -2.16 -21.63
C PRO A 10 -15.01 -3.44 -21.36
N GLN A 11 -15.90 -3.80 -22.29
CA GLN A 11 -16.81 -4.96 -22.13
C GLN A 11 -16.07 -6.28 -21.92
N TRP A 12 -14.93 -6.49 -22.59
CA TRP A 12 -14.12 -7.69 -22.40
C TRP A 12 -13.59 -7.82 -20.96
N PHE A 13 -13.33 -6.70 -20.28
CA PHE A 13 -12.88 -6.71 -18.90
C PHE A 13 -14.01 -7.07 -17.95
N LEU A 14 -15.21 -6.53 -18.17
CA LEU A 14 -16.40 -6.87 -17.37
C LEU A 14 -16.79 -8.35 -17.54
N ALA A 15 -16.52 -8.94 -18.71
CA ALA A 15 -16.73 -10.37 -18.93
C ALA A 15 -15.80 -11.26 -18.07
N ILE A 16 -14.60 -10.79 -17.70
CA ILE A 16 -13.64 -11.53 -16.86
C ILE A 16 -13.66 -11.10 -15.38
N SER A 17 -14.12 -9.88 -15.09
CA SER A 17 -14.26 -9.31 -13.76
C SER A 17 -15.63 -8.64 -13.67
N PRO A 18 -16.70 -9.38 -13.35
CA PRO A 18 -18.06 -8.86 -13.33
C PRO A 18 -18.26 -7.70 -12.34
N GLU A 19 -17.51 -7.68 -11.24
CA GLU A 19 -17.49 -6.55 -10.28
C GLU A 19 -16.76 -5.30 -10.84
N GLY A 20 -16.02 -5.46 -11.93
CA GLY A 20 -15.25 -4.40 -12.57
C GLY A 20 -14.16 -3.82 -11.66
N LYS A 21 -13.58 -4.65 -10.78
CA LYS A 21 -12.48 -4.29 -9.86
C LYS A 21 -11.14 -4.79 -10.40
N VAL A 22 -10.09 -4.04 -10.08
CA VAL A 22 -8.68 -4.39 -10.32
C VAL A 22 -7.96 -4.56 -8.97
N PRO A 23 -6.89 -5.36 -8.89
CA PRO A 23 -6.27 -6.16 -9.96
C PRO A 23 -7.01 -7.46 -10.30
N VAL A 24 -6.72 -8.00 -11.49
CA VAL A 24 -7.14 -9.33 -11.93
C VAL A 24 -5.96 -10.01 -12.62
N LEU A 25 -5.64 -11.23 -12.22
CA LEU A 25 -4.58 -12.06 -12.80
C LEU A 25 -5.18 -13.18 -13.66
N LYS A 26 -4.62 -13.40 -14.85
CA LYS A 26 -4.84 -14.65 -15.59
C LYS A 26 -3.86 -15.70 -15.07
N ASN A 27 -4.33 -16.67 -14.30
CA ASN A 27 -3.55 -17.82 -13.87
C ASN A 27 -3.99 -19.04 -14.68
N ASP A 28 -3.15 -19.44 -15.64
CA ASP A 28 -3.47 -20.45 -16.66
C ASP A 28 -4.75 -20.06 -17.43
N ASP A 29 -5.81 -20.87 -17.38
CA ASP A 29 -7.09 -20.58 -18.04
C ASP A 29 -8.14 -19.93 -17.11
N LYS A 30 -7.75 -19.53 -15.90
CA LYS A 30 -8.65 -18.92 -14.91
C LYS A 30 -8.28 -17.47 -14.64
N TRP A 31 -9.29 -16.63 -14.47
CA TRP A 31 -9.15 -15.26 -14.00
C TRP A 31 -9.36 -15.21 -12.50
N VAL A 32 -8.42 -14.60 -11.78
CA VAL A 32 -8.44 -14.47 -10.32
C VAL A 32 -8.40 -12.99 -9.97
N SER A 33 -9.36 -12.55 -9.17
CA SER A 33 -9.40 -11.21 -8.56
C SER A 33 -8.86 -11.23 -7.13
N ASP A 34 -8.79 -10.06 -6.49
CA ASP A 34 -8.31 -9.84 -5.12
C ASP A 34 -6.78 -9.96 -5.01
N SER A 35 -6.13 -8.88 -4.58
CA SER A 35 -4.68 -8.82 -4.47
C SER A 35 -4.11 -9.83 -3.47
N ASP A 36 -4.82 -10.11 -2.38
CA ASP A 36 -4.35 -11.02 -1.34
C ASP A 36 -4.41 -12.48 -1.85
N VAL A 37 -5.47 -12.82 -2.59
CA VAL A 37 -5.58 -14.12 -3.26
C VAL A 37 -4.54 -14.26 -4.37
N ILE A 38 -4.38 -13.24 -5.20
CA ILE A 38 -3.40 -13.22 -6.31
C ILE A 38 -1.98 -13.45 -5.78
N THR A 39 -1.57 -12.72 -4.74
CA THR A 39 -0.21 -12.84 -4.17
C THR A 39 0.01 -14.20 -3.52
N GLY A 40 -0.99 -14.78 -2.86
CA GLY A 40 -0.93 -16.16 -2.34
C GLY A 40 -0.71 -17.20 -3.43
N ILE A 41 -1.46 -17.10 -4.55
CA ILE A 41 -1.27 -18.00 -5.71
C ILE A 41 0.12 -17.86 -6.31
N LEU A 42 0.64 -16.63 -6.42
CA LEU A 42 1.97 -16.39 -6.96
C LEU A 42 3.05 -17.03 -6.06
N GLU A 43 2.93 -16.92 -4.74
CA GLU A 43 3.84 -17.57 -3.79
C GLU A 43 3.78 -19.11 -3.88
N GLU A 44 2.59 -19.69 -4.07
CA GLU A 44 2.45 -21.14 -4.25
C GLU A 44 3.05 -21.62 -5.58
N LYS A 45 2.84 -20.87 -6.67
CA LYS A 45 3.28 -21.24 -8.02
C LYS A 45 4.78 -20.97 -8.24
N TYR A 46 5.31 -19.94 -7.58
CA TYR A 46 6.69 -19.50 -7.69
C TYR A 46 7.30 -19.33 -6.29
N PRO A 47 7.63 -20.43 -5.60
CA PRO A 47 8.06 -20.40 -4.20
C PRO A 47 9.47 -19.84 -3.97
N ASP A 48 10.25 -19.63 -5.04
CA ASP A 48 11.64 -19.19 -4.95
C ASP A 48 11.89 -17.92 -5.81
N PRO A 49 12.41 -16.83 -5.22
CA PRO A 49 12.61 -16.63 -3.79
C PRO A 49 11.28 -16.48 -3.02
N SER A 50 11.17 -17.10 -1.85
CA SER A 50 9.95 -16.98 -1.03
C SER A 50 9.76 -15.55 -0.51
N LEU A 51 8.51 -15.08 -0.60
CA LEU A 51 8.07 -13.79 -0.05
C LEU A 51 7.18 -13.98 1.18
N LYS A 52 7.07 -15.19 1.74
CA LYS A 52 6.27 -15.43 2.94
C LYS A 52 6.73 -14.55 4.10
N THR A 53 5.79 -13.81 4.66
CA THR A 53 5.97 -13.12 5.94
C THR A 53 5.66 -14.10 7.08
N PRO A 54 6.49 -14.19 8.13
CA PRO A 54 6.13 -14.90 9.35
C PRO A 54 4.77 -14.46 9.90
N PRO A 55 3.88 -15.38 10.33
CA PRO A 55 2.51 -15.05 10.74
C PRO A 55 2.42 -13.96 11.80
N GLU A 56 3.37 -13.90 12.72
CA GLU A 56 3.47 -12.89 13.79
C GLU A 56 3.65 -11.46 13.26
N PHE A 57 4.17 -11.30 12.03
CA PHE A 57 4.42 -10.00 11.42
C PHE A 57 3.42 -9.65 10.30
N ALA A 58 2.57 -10.58 9.89
CA ALA A 58 1.69 -10.43 8.72
C ALA A 58 0.71 -9.24 8.82
N SER A 59 0.37 -8.80 10.03
CA SER A 59 -0.57 -7.71 10.28
C SER A 59 0.08 -6.37 10.65
N VAL A 60 1.42 -6.29 10.68
CA VAL A 60 2.16 -5.06 11.01
C VAL A 60 1.79 -3.96 10.01
N GLY A 61 1.35 -2.81 10.53
CA GLY A 61 0.94 -1.66 9.70
C GLY A 61 -0.39 -1.81 8.96
N SER A 62 -1.16 -2.89 9.19
CA SER A 62 -2.41 -3.18 8.46
C SER A 62 -3.47 -2.07 8.53
N LYS A 63 -3.52 -1.31 9.63
CA LYS A 63 -4.49 -0.23 9.85
C LYS A 63 -4.08 1.12 9.27
N ILE A 64 -2.80 1.31 8.93
CA ILE A 64 -2.25 2.60 8.48
C ILE A 64 -3.03 3.14 7.30
N PHE A 65 -3.36 2.32 6.31
CA PHE A 65 -4.07 2.80 5.12
C PHE A 65 -5.50 3.27 5.44
N GLY A 66 -6.18 2.57 6.35
CA GLY A 66 -7.51 2.96 6.80
C GLY A 66 -7.50 4.31 7.52
N THR A 67 -6.61 4.47 8.50
CA THR A 67 -6.46 5.73 9.25
C THR A 67 -5.97 6.87 8.35
N PHE A 68 -5.07 6.60 7.42
CA PHE A 68 -4.66 7.54 6.36
C PHE A 68 -5.85 8.04 5.55
N VAL A 69 -6.70 7.15 5.03
CA VAL A 69 -7.86 7.54 4.22
C VAL A 69 -8.85 8.37 5.03
N THR A 70 -9.10 8.00 6.29
CA THR A 70 -9.95 8.76 7.21
C THR A 70 -9.37 10.17 7.43
N PHE A 71 -8.09 10.28 7.77
CA PHE A 71 -7.45 11.57 7.98
C PHE A 71 -7.44 12.43 6.72
N LEU A 72 -7.07 11.85 5.57
CA LEU A 72 -7.03 12.55 4.28
C LEU A 72 -8.39 13.18 3.94
N LYS A 73 -9.50 12.48 4.22
CA LYS A 73 -10.86 12.96 3.95
C LYS A 73 -11.41 13.91 5.01
N SER A 74 -10.85 13.90 6.21
CA SER A 74 -11.30 14.75 7.30
C SER A 74 -11.21 16.23 6.93
N LYS A 75 -12.28 16.97 7.28
CA LYS A 75 -12.38 18.44 7.17
C LYS A 75 -12.32 19.11 8.54
N ASP A 76 -12.31 18.33 9.62
CA ASP A 76 -12.31 18.80 11.00
C ASP A 76 -11.00 18.40 11.66
N SER A 77 -10.15 19.38 11.98
CA SER A 77 -8.87 19.13 12.65
C SER A 77 -9.00 18.61 14.08
N SER A 78 -10.21 18.61 14.66
CA SER A 78 -10.48 18.14 16.02
C SER A 78 -11.11 16.74 16.09
N ASP A 79 -11.35 16.08 14.96
CA ASP A 79 -12.03 14.76 14.92
C ASP A 79 -11.14 13.58 15.35
N GLY A 80 -9.87 13.84 15.66
CA GLY A 80 -8.90 12.83 16.12
C GLY A 80 -8.34 11.92 15.02
N SER A 81 -8.70 12.13 13.75
CA SER A 81 -8.24 11.28 12.64
C SER A 81 -6.72 11.35 12.42
N GLU A 82 -6.11 12.52 12.60
CA GLU A 82 -4.65 12.68 12.56
C GLU A 82 -3.97 11.87 13.67
N LYS A 83 -4.50 11.98 14.90
CA LYS A 83 -3.97 11.23 16.06
C LYS A 83 -4.06 9.73 15.83
N ALA A 84 -5.16 9.24 15.26
CA ALA A 84 -5.31 7.83 14.92
C ALA A 84 -4.30 7.35 13.87
N LEU A 85 -3.95 8.20 12.89
CA LEU A 85 -2.88 7.88 11.94
C LEU A 85 -1.50 7.86 12.63
N LEU A 86 -1.23 8.84 13.48
CA LEU A 86 0.01 8.92 14.26
C LEU A 86 0.19 7.70 15.16
N ASP A 87 -0.86 7.22 15.83
CA ASP A 87 -0.81 6.03 16.68
C ASP A 87 -0.40 4.77 15.90
N GLU A 88 -0.92 4.59 14.68
CA GLU A 88 -0.56 3.46 13.83
C GLU A 88 0.88 3.59 13.27
N LEU A 89 1.35 4.81 13.03
CA LEU A 89 2.74 5.07 12.63
C LEU A 89 3.71 4.86 13.80
N GLU A 90 3.34 5.22 15.02
CA GLU A 90 4.11 4.96 16.25
C GLU A 90 4.19 3.46 16.57
N ALA A 91 3.12 2.71 16.29
CA ALA A 91 3.14 1.25 16.38
C ALA A 91 4.11 0.63 15.36
N LEU A 92 4.12 1.13 14.12
CA LEU A 92 5.09 0.72 13.10
C LEU A 92 6.53 1.10 13.47
N GLU A 93 6.74 2.32 13.97
CA GLU A 93 8.05 2.79 14.48
C GLU A 93 8.57 1.86 15.58
N THR A 94 7.71 1.50 16.54
CA THR A 94 8.06 0.59 17.63
C THR A 94 8.45 -0.80 17.12
N HIS A 95 7.72 -1.33 16.13
CA HIS A 95 8.04 -2.59 15.49
C HIS A 95 9.42 -2.55 14.82
N LEU A 96 9.64 -1.55 13.96
CA LEU A 96 10.87 -1.38 13.18
C LEU A 96 12.11 -1.10 14.05
N LYS A 97 11.90 -0.50 15.23
CA LYS A 97 12.97 -0.26 16.21
C LYS A 97 13.38 -1.53 16.97
N THR A 98 12.45 -2.46 17.18
CA THR A 98 12.66 -3.63 18.06
C THR A 98 13.03 -4.91 17.33
N HIS A 99 12.93 -4.92 16.00
CA HIS A 99 13.26 -6.06 15.15
C HIS A 99 14.37 -5.69 14.16
N ASP A 100 15.16 -6.69 13.76
CA ASP A 100 16.17 -6.50 12.72
C ASP A 100 15.51 -6.09 11.40
N GLY A 101 16.17 -5.16 10.68
CA GLY A 101 15.65 -4.57 9.46
C GLY A 101 16.52 -4.84 8.22
N PRO A 102 16.26 -4.15 7.09
CA PRO A 102 15.47 -2.92 7.01
C PRO A 102 13.96 -3.14 6.77
N PHE A 103 13.49 -4.38 6.60
CA PHE A 103 12.08 -4.70 6.31
C PHE A 103 11.37 -5.29 7.54
N ILE A 104 10.04 -5.41 7.49
CA ILE A 104 9.22 -5.81 8.65
C ILE A 104 9.66 -7.16 9.24
N ALA A 105 10.10 -8.09 8.40
CA ALA A 105 10.52 -9.44 8.79
C ALA A 105 12.04 -9.67 8.63
N GLY A 106 12.87 -8.61 8.65
CA GLY A 106 14.32 -8.74 8.61
C GLY A 106 15.01 -8.10 7.40
N GLY A 107 16.12 -8.71 6.99
CA GLY A 107 16.99 -8.18 5.94
C GLY A 107 16.44 -8.27 4.50
N LYS A 108 15.36 -9.01 4.28
CA LYS A 108 14.76 -9.24 2.95
C LYS A 108 13.30 -8.81 2.93
N VAL A 109 12.86 -8.31 1.77
CA VAL A 109 11.47 -7.95 1.52
C VAL A 109 10.57 -9.19 1.55
N SER A 110 9.36 -9.03 2.09
CA SER A 110 8.33 -10.07 2.17
C SER A 110 6.95 -9.51 1.78
N ALA A 111 5.91 -10.34 1.77
CA ALA A 111 4.57 -9.99 1.33
C ALA A 111 3.97 -8.80 2.11
N VAL A 112 4.20 -8.70 3.42
CA VAL A 112 3.72 -7.57 4.23
C VAL A 112 4.34 -6.24 3.76
N ASP A 113 5.62 -6.26 3.38
CA ASP A 113 6.33 -5.08 2.87
C ASP A 113 5.77 -4.65 1.51
N LEU A 114 5.54 -5.63 0.61
CA LEU A 114 4.95 -5.40 -0.71
C LEU A 114 3.49 -4.93 -0.64
N SER A 115 2.75 -5.33 0.40
CA SER A 115 1.40 -4.82 0.68
C SER A 115 1.43 -3.40 1.22
N LEU A 116 2.41 -3.07 2.08
CA LEU A 116 2.46 -1.78 2.78
C LEU A 116 3.14 -0.68 1.95
N ALA A 117 4.11 -0.99 1.11
CA ALA A 117 4.82 -0.02 0.26
C ALA A 117 3.90 0.88 -0.58
N PRO A 118 2.97 0.37 -1.41
CA PRO A 118 2.07 1.24 -2.17
C PRO A 118 1.16 2.08 -1.26
N LYS A 119 0.75 1.56 -0.10
CA LYS A 119 -0.10 2.27 0.87
C LYS A 119 0.64 3.46 1.49
N LEU A 120 1.90 3.26 1.92
CA LEU A 120 2.76 4.33 2.46
C LEU A 120 3.12 5.36 1.39
N TYR A 121 3.28 4.95 0.13
CA TYR A 121 3.51 5.87 -0.97
C TYR A 121 2.29 6.77 -1.22
N HIS A 122 1.08 6.19 -1.23
CA HIS A 122 -0.16 6.97 -1.32
C HIS A 122 -0.30 7.94 -0.15
N LEU A 123 0.02 7.50 1.08
CA LEU A 123 0.04 8.36 2.26
C LEU A 123 0.99 9.56 2.06
N LYS A 124 2.26 9.31 1.69
CA LYS A 124 3.28 10.34 1.47
C LYS A 124 2.82 11.39 0.45
N VAL A 125 2.38 10.94 -0.72
CA VAL A 125 2.04 11.82 -1.84
C VAL A 125 0.74 12.58 -1.56
N ALA A 126 -0.32 11.88 -1.13
CA ALA A 126 -1.63 12.49 -0.98
C ALA A 126 -1.70 13.43 0.24
N LEU A 127 -1.15 13.04 1.39
CA LEU A 127 -1.14 13.94 2.56
C LEU A 127 -0.20 15.13 2.35
N GLY A 128 0.93 14.93 1.68
CA GLY A 128 1.84 16.02 1.30
C GLY A 128 1.14 17.05 0.42
N HIS A 129 0.38 16.59 -0.58
CA HIS A 129 -0.35 17.48 -1.49
C HIS A 129 -1.57 18.14 -0.86
N TYR A 130 -2.49 17.37 -0.26
CA TYR A 130 -3.80 17.87 0.17
C TYR A 130 -3.82 18.48 1.57
N LYS A 131 -2.85 18.15 2.43
CA LYS A 131 -2.79 18.61 3.82
C LYS A 131 -1.47 19.26 4.21
N SER A 132 -0.49 19.36 3.30
CA SER A 132 0.89 19.79 3.63
C SER A 132 1.47 19.00 4.81
N TRP A 133 1.12 17.72 4.89
CA TRP A 133 1.44 16.85 6.02
C TRP A 133 2.44 15.77 5.59
N SER A 134 3.40 15.47 6.47
CA SER A 134 4.40 14.41 6.28
C SER A 134 4.56 13.60 7.57
N VAL A 135 5.07 12.37 7.44
CA VAL A 135 5.45 11.55 8.60
C VAL A 135 6.40 12.35 9.49
N PRO A 136 6.11 12.49 10.81
CA PRO A 136 6.96 13.28 11.69
C PRO A 136 8.41 12.80 11.73
N GLU A 137 9.36 13.72 11.82
CA GLU A 137 10.80 13.42 11.94
C GLU A 137 11.14 12.66 13.24
N SER A 138 10.23 12.66 14.22
CA SER A 138 10.34 11.85 15.43
C SER A 138 10.15 10.34 15.19
N LEU A 139 9.83 9.92 13.96
CA LEU A 139 9.66 8.51 13.56
C LEU A 139 10.77 8.07 12.57
N PRO A 140 12.05 8.09 12.97
CA PRO A 140 13.17 7.85 12.07
C PRO A 140 13.21 6.44 11.47
N HIS A 141 12.68 5.41 12.15
CA HIS A 141 12.68 4.04 11.61
C HIS A 141 11.63 3.90 10.51
N VAL A 142 10.46 4.54 10.64
CA VAL A 142 9.46 4.65 9.57
C VAL A 142 10.05 5.36 8.35
N HIS A 143 10.77 6.46 8.54
CA HIS A 143 11.46 7.16 7.44
C HIS A 143 12.49 6.27 6.75
N GLY A 144 13.31 5.57 7.52
CA GLY A 144 14.29 4.60 7.01
C GLY A 144 13.64 3.47 6.21
N TYR A 145 12.55 2.93 6.73
CA TYR A 145 11.76 1.88 6.09
C TYR A 145 11.10 2.34 4.79
N MET A 146 10.45 3.50 4.78
CA MET A 146 9.89 4.11 3.57
C MET A 146 10.97 4.33 2.50
N LYS A 147 12.15 4.84 2.90
CA LYS A 147 13.27 5.02 1.99
C LYS A 147 13.74 3.68 1.40
N ALA A 148 13.88 2.65 2.23
CA ALA A 148 14.28 1.31 1.79
C ALA A 148 13.29 0.74 0.78
N LEU A 149 11.99 0.75 1.11
CA LEU A 149 10.91 0.29 0.23
C LEU A 149 10.89 1.03 -1.11
N PHE A 150 10.95 2.36 -1.07
CA PHE A 150 10.85 3.16 -2.29
C PHE A 150 12.09 3.08 -3.16
N SER A 151 13.23 2.64 -2.61
CA SER A 151 14.45 2.40 -3.36
C SER A 151 14.54 1.02 -4.02
N LEU A 152 13.58 0.11 -3.76
CA LEU A 152 13.55 -1.19 -4.42
C LEU A 152 13.37 -1.03 -5.93
N ASP A 153 14.17 -1.75 -6.72
CA ASP A 153 14.03 -1.80 -8.19
C ASP A 153 12.61 -2.14 -8.64
N SER A 154 11.94 -3.06 -7.91
CA SER A 154 10.56 -3.45 -8.18
C SER A 154 9.59 -2.30 -7.90
N PHE A 155 9.83 -1.51 -6.86
CA PHE A 155 9.01 -0.35 -6.54
C PHE A 155 9.23 0.78 -7.55
N GLU A 156 10.47 1.13 -7.86
CA GLU A 156 10.80 2.15 -8.86
C GLU A 156 10.19 1.86 -10.24
N LYS A 157 10.17 0.57 -10.66
CA LYS A 157 9.57 0.13 -11.92
C LYS A 157 8.04 0.17 -11.93
N THR A 158 7.39 0.16 -10.77
CA THR A 158 5.92 -0.03 -10.66
C THR A 158 5.21 1.11 -9.96
N LYS A 159 5.93 2.07 -9.38
CA LYS A 159 5.33 3.22 -8.71
C LYS A 159 4.51 4.05 -9.68
N THR A 160 3.36 4.50 -9.20
CA THR A 160 2.53 5.47 -9.91
C THR A 160 3.21 6.85 -9.85
N GLU A 161 3.25 7.57 -10.97
CA GLU A 161 3.70 8.96 -10.94
C GLU A 161 2.82 9.79 -9.98
N GLU A 162 3.43 10.70 -9.21
CA GLU A 162 2.73 11.44 -8.14
C GLU A 162 1.48 12.18 -8.66
N ARG A 163 1.55 12.76 -9.87
CA ARG A 163 0.41 13.44 -10.51
C ARG A 163 -0.82 12.55 -10.68
N TYR A 164 -0.63 11.24 -10.94
CA TYR A 164 -1.73 10.30 -11.10
C TYR A 164 -2.26 9.79 -9.75
N VAL A 165 -1.40 9.73 -8.72
CA VAL A 165 -1.85 9.51 -7.33
C VAL A 165 -2.74 10.65 -6.88
N ILE A 166 -2.28 11.90 -7.07
CA ILE A 166 -3.04 13.12 -6.73
C ILE A 166 -4.38 13.11 -7.46
N ALA A 167 -4.39 13.05 -8.79
CA ALA A 167 -5.62 13.03 -9.58
C ALA A 167 -6.59 11.89 -9.17
N GLY A 168 -6.07 10.71 -8.82
CA GLY A 168 -6.89 9.58 -8.35
C GLY A 168 -7.56 9.79 -6.98
N TRP A 169 -7.04 10.70 -6.15
CA TRP A 169 -7.62 11.04 -4.85
C TRP A 169 -8.55 12.26 -4.89
N GLU A 170 -8.45 13.12 -5.90
CA GLU A 170 -9.16 14.42 -5.97
C GLU A 170 -10.65 14.31 -5.64
N HIS A 171 -11.39 13.48 -6.38
CA HIS A 171 -12.83 13.27 -6.17
C HIS A 171 -13.19 12.58 -4.83
N LYS A 172 -12.21 11.95 -4.17
CA LYS A 172 -12.42 11.31 -2.85
C LYS A 172 -12.20 12.29 -1.70
N VAL A 173 -11.38 13.31 -1.91
CA VAL A 173 -11.06 14.33 -0.90
C VAL A 173 -12.08 15.45 -0.94
N ASN A 174 -12.54 15.85 -2.13
CA ASN A 174 -13.56 16.88 -2.34
C ASN A 174 -14.75 16.27 -3.13
N PRO A 175 -15.57 15.43 -2.47
CA PRO A 175 -16.73 14.80 -3.09
C PRO A 175 -17.86 15.79 -3.40
#